data_AF-W4JSL2-F1
#
_entry.id   AF-W4JSL2-F1
#
_cell.length_a   1.000
_cell.length_b   1.000
_cell.length_c   1.000
_cell.angle_alpha   90.00
_cell.angle_beta   90.00
_cell.angle_gamma   90.00
#
_symmetry.space_group_name_H-M   'P 1'
#
loop_
_entity.id
_entity.type
_entity.pdbx_description
1 polymer ?
#
loop_
_entity_poly.entity_id
_entity_poly.type
_entity_poly.pdbx_seq_one_letter_code
_entity_poly.pdbx_strand_id
1 'polypeptide(L)'
;MDAEKLISALKNVNATRYLSAAGLVALLYDHLLTINDEIELIWRARNTLPKTLFLINRYLVPILMLVTIYPLAALSPGPSDAVCKTWFTIAIILGMISIANGHFIVLLRLWILWNKQPRLVCASLAVFVISQLGTFAMVTWVAVQMRPVLEYNATLRICSLTRKVHIEGLWAPGVFFEVVVFVTVCWNAMARPRESDQALTRVLYRDGLVFVF
;
A
#
# COMPACT_ATOMS: atom_id res chain seq x y z
N MET A 1 22.67 28.09 -9.83
CA MET A 1 22.11 27.32 -8.69
C MET A 1 23.03 27.59 -7.52
N ASP A 2 22.51 28.15 -6.43
CA ASP A 2 23.30 28.53 -5.25
C ASP A 2 23.93 27.27 -4.62
N ALA A 3 25.19 27.35 -4.17
CA ALA A 3 25.91 26.19 -3.63
C ALA A 3 25.15 25.50 -2.48
N GLU A 4 24.48 26.27 -1.63
CA GLU A 4 23.65 25.76 -0.53
C GLU A 4 22.45 24.92 -1.02
N LYS A 5 21.79 25.34 -2.11
CA LYS A 5 20.66 24.60 -2.71
C LYS A 5 21.13 23.29 -3.33
N LEU A 6 22.34 23.26 -3.90
CA LEU A 6 22.92 22.04 -4.44
C LEU A 6 23.28 21.05 -3.33
N ILE A 7 23.87 21.53 -2.23
CA ILE A 7 24.22 20.68 -1.07
C ILE A 7 22.96 20.07 -0.44
N SER A 8 21.91 20.86 -0.25
CA SER A 8 20.64 20.35 0.30
C SER A 8 19.97 19.34 -0.63
N ALA A 9 19.97 19.61 -1.95
CA ALA A 9 19.49 18.65 -2.94
C ALA A 9 20.28 17.33 -2.89
N LEU A 10 21.61 17.37 -2.84
CA LEU A 10 22.45 16.17 -2.72
C LEU A 10 22.15 15.36 -1.45
N LYS A 11 21.98 16.03 -0.31
CA LYS A 11 21.59 15.36 0.95
C LYS A 11 20.25 14.67 0.82
N ASN A 12 19.25 15.35 0.24
CA ASN A 12 17.91 14.79 0.01
C ASN A 12 17.96 13.58 -0.94
N VAL A 13 18.73 13.66 -2.04
CA VAL A 13 18.88 12.56 -2.99
C VAL A 13 19.55 11.34 -2.33
N ASN A 14 20.60 11.55 -1.54
CA ASN A 14 21.25 10.46 -0.81
C ASN A 14 20.32 9.85 0.25
N ALA A 15 19.56 10.68 0.98
CA ALA A 15 18.55 10.17 1.92
C ALA A 15 17.52 9.29 1.19
N THR A 16 17.01 9.73 0.04
CA THR A 16 16.08 8.93 -0.78
C THR A 16 16.72 7.62 -1.24
N ARG A 17 17.98 7.63 -1.70
CA ARG A 17 18.71 6.42 -2.10
C ARG A 17 18.80 5.41 -0.96
N TYR A 18 19.24 5.83 0.23
CA TYR A 18 19.38 4.95 1.38
C TYR A 18 18.03 4.45 1.89
N LEU A 19 17.01 5.31 1.96
CA LEU A 19 15.67 4.93 2.37
C LEU A 19 15.03 3.94 1.39
N SER A 20 15.15 4.16 0.08
CA SER A 20 14.65 3.21 -0.92
C SER A 20 15.38 1.87 -0.87
N ALA A 21 16.71 1.88 -0.70
CA ALA A 21 17.49 0.65 -0.54
C ALA A 21 17.11 -0.11 0.74
N ALA A 22 17.00 0.57 1.87
CA ALA A 22 16.58 -0.02 3.13
C ALA A 22 15.16 -0.61 3.03
N GLY A 23 14.23 0.11 2.40
CA GLY A 23 12.88 -0.37 2.15
C GLY A 23 12.84 -1.62 1.28
N LEU A 24 13.64 -1.67 0.20
CA LEU A 24 13.77 -2.86 -0.64
C LEU A 24 14.35 -4.05 0.14
N VAL A 25 15.40 -3.83 0.94
CA VAL A 25 16.00 -4.90 1.75
C VAL A 25 14.99 -5.44 2.76
N ALA A 26 14.26 -4.57 3.47
CA ALA A 26 13.21 -4.98 4.40
C ALA A 26 12.10 -5.78 3.70
N LEU A 27 11.67 -5.34 2.51
CA LEU A 27 10.67 -6.02 1.71
C LEU A 27 11.14 -7.42 1.27
N LEU A 28 12.37 -7.53 0.75
CA LEU A 28 12.95 -8.82 0.34
C LEU A 28 13.17 -9.74 1.54
N TYR A 29 13.59 -9.19 2.68
CA TYR A 29 13.74 -9.95 3.91
C TYR A 29 12.41 -10.56 4.38
N ASP A 30 11.33 -9.77 4.39
CA ASP A 30 9.98 -10.25 4.70
C ASP A 30 9.53 -11.35 3.71
N HIS A 31 9.83 -11.19 2.42
CA HIS A 31 9.56 -12.23 1.42
C HIS A 31 10.26 -13.55 1.73
N LEU A 32 11.55 -13.49 2.07
CA LEU A 32 12.34 -14.69 2.38
C LEU A 32 11.83 -15.39 3.63
N LEU A 33 11.42 -14.63 4.66
CA LEU A 33 10.87 -15.20 5.88
C LEU A 33 9.53 -15.91 5.64
N THR A 34 8.68 -15.34 4.79
CA THR A 34 7.30 -15.81 4.62
C THR A 34 7.11 -16.75 3.42
N ILE A 35 8.16 -17.06 2.65
CA ILE A 35 8.05 -17.89 1.44
C ILE A 35 7.63 -19.34 1.73
N ASN A 36 8.08 -19.92 2.85
CA ASN A 36 7.73 -21.29 3.22
C ASN A 36 6.23 -21.40 3.51
N ASP A 37 5.71 -20.49 4.34
CA ASP A 37 4.29 -20.38 4.65
C ASP A 37 3.47 -20.06 3.39
N GLU A 38 4.01 -19.24 2.49
CA GLU A 38 3.37 -18.91 1.22
C GLU A 38 3.14 -20.15 0.35
N ILE A 39 4.18 -20.99 0.20
CA ILE A 39 4.10 -22.22 -0.60
C ILE A 39 3.09 -23.18 0.01
N GLU A 40 3.07 -23.31 1.33
CA GLU A 40 2.16 -24.22 2.02
C GLU A 40 0.70 -23.73 1.96
N LEU A 41 0.47 -22.46 2.27
CA LEU A 41 -0.87 -21.91 2.49
C LEU A 41 -1.52 -21.31 1.24
N ILE A 42 -0.72 -20.79 0.31
CA ILE A 42 -1.22 -20.02 -0.84
C ILE A 42 -1.05 -20.82 -2.12
N TRP A 43 0.13 -21.37 -2.39
CA TRP A 43 0.38 -22.07 -3.66
C TRP A 43 -0.45 -23.35 -3.78
N ARG A 44 -0.54 -24.14 -2.70
CA ARG A 44 -1.36 -25.36 -2.64
C ARG A 44 -2.86 -25.10 -2.53
N ALA A 45 -3.28 -23.91 -2.12
CA ALA A 45 -4.70 -23.56 -2.03
C ALA A 45 -5.35 -23.47 -3.42
N ARG A 46 -6.68 -23.68 -3.46
CA ARG A 46 -7.47 -23.55 -4.69
C ARG A 46 -7.27 -22.16 -5.31
N ASN A 47 -7.25 -22.10 -6.63
CA ASN A 47 -7.17 -20.84 -7.36
C ASN A 47 -8.43 -20.00 -7.11
N THR A 48 -8.27 -19.01 -6.24
CA THR A 48 -9.30 -18.03 -5.89
C THR A 48 -8.80 -16.64 -6.27
N LEU A 49 -9.73 -15.72 -6.52
CA LEU A 49 -9.40 -14.32 -6.84
C LEU A 49 -8.48 -13.65 -5.80
N PRO A 50 -8.71 -13.78 -4.47
CA PRO A 50 -7.76 -13.25 -3.48
C PRO A 50 -6.34 -13.82 -3.58
N LYS A 51 -6.19 -15.12 -3.89
CA LYS A 51 -4.87 -15.74 -4.11
C LYS A 51 -4.15 -15.08 -5.28
N THR A 52 -4.81 -14.93 -6.42
CA THR A 52 -4.20 -14.32 -7.62
C THR A 52 -3.81 -12.87 -7.37
N LEU A 53 -4.70 -12.07 -6.76
CA LEU A 53 -4.41 -10.67 -6.44
C LEU A 53 -3.24 -10.52 -5.46
N PHE A 54 -3.18 -11.39 -4.45
CA PHE A 54 -2.07 -11.42 -3.50
C PHE A 54 -0.74 -11.71 -4.20
N LEU A 55 -0.66 -12.79 -5.00
CA LEU A 55 0.57 -13.20 -5.67
C LEU A 55 1.04 -12.13 -6.67
N ILE A 56 0.13 -11.53 -7.45
CA ILE A 56 0.47 -10.43 -8.35
C ILE A 56 1.13 -9.30 -7.56
N ASN A 57 0.50 -8.83 -6.49
CA ASN A 57 1.01 -7.68 -5.74
C ASN A 57 2.35 -8.01 -5.07
N ARG A 58 2.45 -9.20 -4.49
CA ARG A 58 3.62 -9.68 -3.78
C ARG A 58 4.86 -9.73 -4.66
N TYR A 59 4.76 -10.26 -5.89
CA TYR A 59 5.93 -10.32 -6.78
C TYR A 59 6.13 -9.05 -7.62
N LEU A 60 5.05 -8.34 -7.99
CA LEU A 60 5.15 -7.14 -8.82
C LEU A 60 5.82 -5.98 -8.07
N VAL A 61 5.48 -5.75 -6.79
CA VAL A 61 6.00 -4.60 -6.03
C VAL A 61 7.53 -4.62 -5.87
N PRO A 62 8.17 -5.73 -5.45
CA PRO A 62 9.63 -5.82 -5.41
C PRO A 62 10.28 -5.57 -6.77
N ILE A 63 9.71 -6.08 -7.86
CA ILE A 63 10.21 -5.84 -9.22
C ILE A 63 10.16 -4.34 -9.56
N LEU A 64 9.04 -3.67 -9.27
CA LEU A 64 8.92 -2.24 -9.52
C LEU A 64 9.87 -1.40 -8.67
N MET A 65 10.11 -1.80 -7.41
CA MET A 65 11.12 -1.18 -6.56
C MET A 65 12.52 -1.36 -7.12
N LEU A 66 12.89 -2.57 -7.57
CA LEU A 66 14.19 -2.85 -8.17
C LEU A 66 14.44 -1.98 -9.42
N VAL A 67 13.46 -1.91 -10.32
CA VAL A 67 13.59 -1.11 -11.55
C VAL A 67 13.64 0.39 -11.23
N THR A 68 12.98 0.85 -10.16
CA THR A 68 13.05 2.26 -9.71
C THR A 68 14.40 2.60 -9.07
N ILE A 69 14.97 1.66 -8.30
CA ILE A 69 16.25 1.87 -7.59
C ILE A 69 17.43 1.81 -8.55
N TYR A 70 17.37 0.99 -9.60
CA TYR A 70 18.46 0.84 -10.59
C TYR A 70 18.99 2.18 -11.16
N PRO A 71 18.16 3.08 -11.72
CA PRO A 71 18.61 4.40 -12.16
C PRO A 71 18.93 5.32 -10.98
N LEU A 72 18.22 5.20 -9.85
CA LEU A 72 18.44 6.03 -8.65
C LEU A 72 19.84 5.81 -8.05
N ALA A 73 20.35 4.57 -8.09
CA ALA A 73 21.66 4.17 -7.61
C ALA A 73 22.82 4.66 -8.49
N ALA A 74 22.55 5.41 -9.57
CA ALA A 74 23.53 5.86 -10.56
C ALA A 74 24.34 4.71 -11.22
N LEU A 75 23.75 3.50 -11.25
CA LEU A 75 24.31 2.30 -11.87
C LEU A 75 24.05 2.23 -13.38
N SER A 76 23.18 3.10 -13.89
CA SER A 76 22.85 3.23 -15.31
C SER A 76 23.61 4.42 -15.93
N PRO A 77 23.98 4.37 -17.22
CA PRO A 77 24.57 5.51 -17.95
C PRO A 77 23.67 6.76 -18.04
N GLY A 78 22.49 6.74 -17.41
CA GLY A 78 21.57 7.86 -17.31
C GLY A 78 20.38 7.69 -18.25
N PRO A 79 19.13 7.55 -17.74
CA PRO A 79 17.96 7.46 -18.60
C PRO A 79 17.71 8.78 -19.34
N SER A 80 17.13 8.71 -20.54
CA SER A 80 16.63 9.90 -21.23
C SER A 80 15.38 10.48 -20.55
N ASP A 81 15.07 11.74 -20.82
CA ASP A 81 13.85 12.39 -20.31
C ASP A 81 12.58 11.60 -20.66
N ALA A 82 12.54 11.01 -21.86
CA ALA A 82 11.42 10.18 -22.31
C ALA A 82 11.28 8.91 -21.45
N VAL A 83 12.39 8.24 -21.13
CA VAL A 83 12.39 7.06 -20.24
C VAL A 83 11.94 7.47 -18.84
N CYS A 84 12.42 8.60 -18.34
CA CYS A 84 12.03 9.15 -17.05
C CYS A 84 10.51 9.38 -16.95
N LYS A 85 9.93 10.11 -17.91
CA LYS A 85 8.49 10.40 -18.00
C LYS A 85 7.65 9.14 -18.14
N THR A 86 8.12 8.19 -18.95
CA THR A 86 7.41 6.93 -19.19
C THR A 86 7.43 6.05 -17.94
N TRP A 87 8.60 5.88 -17.32
CA TRP A 87 8.76 5.07 -16.12
C TRP A 87 7.92 5.60 -14.96
N PHE A 88 7.99 6.90 -14.66
CA PHE A 88 7.20 7.50 -13.58
C PHE A 88 5.70 7.34 -13.81
N THR A 89 5.23 7.48 -15.06
CA THR A 89 3.82 7.25 -15.38
C THR A 89 3.44 5.79 -15.11
N ILE A 90 4.23 4.84 -15.59
CA ILE A 90 3.99 3.41 -15.38
C ILE A 90 3.99 3.07 -13.89
N ALA A 91 4.98 3.58 -13.14
CA ALA A 91 5.13 3.35 -11.71
C ALA A 91 3.92 3.87 -10.92
N ILE A 92 3.42 5.07 -11.26
CA ILE A 92 2.22 5.64 -10.63
C ILE A 92 0.98 4.77 -10.91
N ILE A 93 0.77 4.33 -12.16
CA ILE A 93 -0.38 3.49 -12.54
C ILE A 93 -0.31 2.12 -11.85
N LEU A 94 0.86 1.47 -11.85
CA LEU A 94 1.02 0.16 -11.22
C LEU A 94 0.94 0.25 -9.69
N GLY A 95 1.48 1.32 -9.10
CA GLY A 95 1.32 1.62 -7.68
C GLY A 95 -0.16 1.79 -7.30
N MET A 96 -0.94 2.42 -8.16
CA MET A 96 -2.38 2.55 -7.98
C MET A 96 -3.12 1.21 -7.99
N ILE A 97 -2.80 0.34 -8.95
CA ILE A 97 -3.36 -1.01 -9.01
C ILE A 97 -2.97 -1.81 -7.77
N SER A 98 -1.73 -1.68 -7.30
CA SER A 98 -1.23 -2.32 -6.08
C SER A 98 -2.02 -1.90 -4.83
N ILE A 99 -2.24 -0.59 -4.65
CA ILE A 99 -3.02 -0.05 -3.51
C ILE A 99 -4.48 -0.51 -3.60
N ALA A 100 -5.09 -0.43 -4.78
CA ALA A 100 -6.47 -0.88 -5.00
C ALA A 100 -6.63 -2.39 -4.69
N ASN A 101 -5.65 -3.21 -5.09
CA ASN A 101 -5.61 -4.63 -4.75
C ASN A 101 -5.52 -4.86 -3.23
N GLY A 102 -4.69 -4.09 -2.52
CA GLY A 102 -4.59 -4.14 -1.06
C GLY A 102 -5.92 -3.82 -0.38
N HIS A 103 -6.54 -2.69 -0.75
CA HIS A 103 -7.85 -2.29 -0.24
C HIS A 103 -8.93 -3.35 -0.53
N PHE A 104 -8.90 -3.95 -1.71
CA PHE A 104 -9.86 -4.99 -2.07
C PHE A 104 -9.69 -6.27 -1.25
N ILE A 105 -8.44 -6.70 -0.98
CA ILE A 105 -8.17 -7.86 -0.10
C ILE A 105 -8.71 -7.60 1.32
N VAL A 106 -8.53 -6.39 1.85
CA VAL A 106 -9.10 -6.00 3.16
C VAL A 106 -10.63 -6.08 3.13
N LEU A 107 -11.26 -5.61 2.06
CA LEU A 107 -12.71 -5.66 1.87
C LEU A 107 -13.23 -7.11 1.83
N LEU A 108 -12.53 -8.02 1.14
CA LEU A 108 -12.88 -9.45 1.13
C LEU A 108 -12.86 -10.06 2.54
N ARG A 109 -11.86 -9.72 3.36
CA ARG A 109 -11.78 -10.17 4.76
C ARG A 109 -12.94 -9.62 5.60
N LEU A 110 -13.31 -8.36 5.37
CA LEU A 110 -14.44 -7.71 6.03
C LEU A 110 -15.78 -8.40 5.70
N TRP A 111 -15.98 -8.80 4.45
CA TRP A 111 -17.19 -9.53 4.05
C TRP A 111 -17.32 -10.91 4.70
N ILE A 112 -16.20 -11.59 4.94
CA ILE A 112 -16.17 -12.84 5.71
C ILE A 112 -16.59 -12.57 7.15
N LEU A 113 -16.06 -11.52 7.78
CA LEU A 113 -16.39 -11.13 9.16
C LEU A 113 -17.89 -10.80 9.34
N TRP A 114 -18.52 -10.19 8.34
CA TRP A 114 -19.96 -9.88 8.36
C TRP A 114 -20.87 -11.02 7.92
N ASN A 115 -20.35 -12.23 7.80
CA ASN A 115 -21.10 -13.39 7.30
C ASN A 115 -21.84 -13.08 5.98
N LYS A 116 -21.20 -12.27 5.11
CA LYS A 116 -21.69 -11.87 3.78
C LYS A 116 -23.08 -11.21 3.77
N GLN A 117 -23.45 -10.45 4.80
CA GLN A 117 -24.70 -9.69 4.80
C GLN A 117 -24.77 -8.72 3.61
N PRO A 118 -25.74 -8.87 2.68
CA PRO A 118 -25.70 -8.22 1.37
C PRO A 118 -25.76 -6.69 1.44
N ARG A 119 -26.46 -6.15 2.44
CA ARG A 119 -26.55 -4.70 2.65
C ARG A 119 -25.18 -4.08 3.01
N LEU A 120 -24.46 -4.69 3.94
CA LEU A 120 -23.14 -4.20 4.37
C LEU A 120 -22.07 -4.41 3.27
N VAL A 121 -22.16 -5.53 2.55
CA VAL A 121 -21.32 -5.81 1.39
C VAL A 121 -21.53 -4.75 0.29
N CYS A 122 -22.79 -4.45 -0.07
CA CYS A 122 -23.10 -3.45 -1.07
C CYS A 122 -22.67 -2.04 -0.65
N ALA A 123 -22.94 -1.65 0.60
CA ALA A 123 -22.53 -0.35 1.14
C ALA A 123 -21.00 -0.17 1.14
N SER A 124 -20.26 -1.17 1.63
CA SER A 124 -18.80 -1.12 1.67
C SER A 124 -18.17 -1.17 0.27
N LEU A 125 -18.78 -1.88 -0.68
CA LEU A 125 -18.39 -1.85 -2.09
C LEU A 125 -18.62 -0.47 -2.73
N ALA A 126 -19.73 0.19 -2.43
CA ALA A 126 -19.99 1.55 -2.94
C ALA A 126 -18.95 2.55 -2.42
N VAL A 127 -18.62 2.49 -1.11
CA VAL A 127 -17.55 3.32 -0.53
C VAL A 127 -16.20 3.03 -1.18
N PHE A 128 -15.88 1.75 -1.43
CA PHE A 128 -14.68 1.36 -2.15
C PHE A 128 -14.65 1.99 -3.55
N VAL A 129 -15.70 1.85 -4.36
CA VAL A 129 -15.75 2.41 -5.72
C VAL A 129 -15.59 3.94 -5.71
N ILE A 130 -16.29 4.64 -4.80
CA ILE A 130 -16.17 6.11 -4.66
C ILE A 130 -14.73 6.49 -4.30
N SER A 131 -14.11 5.79 -3.35
CA SER A 131 -12.72 6.06 -2.97
C SER A 131 -11.75 5.84 -4.13
N GLN A 132 -11.92 4.76 -4.91
CA GLN A 132 -11.07 4.46 -6.07
C GLN A 132 -11.22 5.48 -7.20
N LEU A 133 -12.44 5.95 -7.48
CA LEU A 133 -12.68 7.04 -8.43
C LEU A 133 -11.99 8.33 -7.98
N GLY A 134 -12.08 8.65 -6.68
CA GLY A 134 -11.37 9.78 -6.07
C GLY A 134 -9.86 9.66 -6.24
N THR A 135 -9.27 8.50 -5.96
CA THR A 135 -7.83 8.28 -6.12
C THR A 135 -7.43 8.38 -7.59
N PHE A 136 -8.20 7.80 -8.52
CA PHE A 136 -7.92 7.91 -9.96
C PHE A 136 -7.95 9.36 -10.45
N ALA A 137 -8.91 10.17 -9.99
CA ALA A 137 -8.97 11.59 -10.30
C ALA A 137 -7.74 12.35 -9.76
N MET A 138 -7.35 12.11 -8.50
CA MET A 138 -6.16 12.75 -7.92
C MET A 138 -4.86 12.33 -8.61
N VAL A 139 -4.73 11.06 -8.97
CA VAL A 139 -3.57 10.53 -9.67
C VAL A 139 -3.43 11.15 -11.06
N THR A 140 -4.53 11.18 -11.82
CA THR A 140 -4.51 11.76 -13.17
C THR A 140 -4.19 13.24 -13.11
N TRP A 141 -4.75 13.97 -12.14
CA TRP A 141 -4.39 15.36 -11.86
C TRP A 141 -2.89 15.53 -11.59
N VAL A 142 -2.33 14.78 -10.64
CA VAL A 142 -0.90 14.84 -10.29
C VAL A 142 -0.02 14.44 -11.47
N ALA A 143 -0.37 13.39 -12.22
CA ALA A 143 0.41 12.92 -13.36
C ALA A 143 0.48 13.96 -14.49
N VAL A 144 -0.63 14.66 -14.77
CA VAL A 144 -0.68 15.75 -15.76
C VAL A 144 0.22 16.92 -15.33
N GLN A 145 0.23 17.25 -14.03
CA GLN A 145 1.07 18.32 -13.49
C GLN A 145 2.57 17.93 -13.42
N MET A 146 2.88 16.66 -13.14
CA MET A 146 4.26 16.17 -13.01
C MET A 146 4.96 15.98 -14.36
N ARG A 147 4.26 15.49 -15.39
CA ARG A 147 4.87 15.19 -16.70
C ARG A 147 5.70 16.33 -17.32
N PRO A 148 5.23 17.59 -17.35
CA PRO A 148 5.99 18.68 -17.97
C PRO A 148 7.21 19.13 -17.14
N VAL A 149 7.21 18.89 -15.82
CA VAL A 149 8.27 19.34 -14.91
C VAL A 149 9.26 18.23 -14.54
N LEU A 150 9.06 17.02 -15.06
CA LEU A 150 9.95 15.89 -14.83
C LEU A 150 11.06 15.85 -15.88
N GLU A 151 12.29 16.07 -15.44
CA GLU A 151 13.48 16.11 -16.31
C GLU A 151 14.63 15.31 -15.69
N TYR A 152 15.47 14.72 -16.54
CA TYR A 152 16.67 14.03 -16.10
C TYR A 152 17.78 15.02 -15.78
N ASN A 153 18.27 14.98 -14.55
CA ASN A 153 19.37 15.83 -14.11
C ASN A 153 20.69 15.05 -14.14
N ALA A 154 21.55 15.37 -15.11
CA ALA A 154 22.86 14.74 -15.29
C ALA A 154 23.82 14.97 -14.10
N THR A 155 23.68 16.10 -13.37
CA THR A 155 24.54 16.43 -12.23
C THR A 155 24.23 15.54 -11.03
N LEU A 156 22.94 15.33 -10.74
CA LEU A 156 22.48 14.50 -9.63
C LEU A 156 22.32 13.02 -10.02
N ARG A 157 22.39 12.71 -11.32
CA ARG A 157 22.13 11.40 -11.94
C ARG A 157 20.78 10.82 -11.54
N ILE A 158 19.73 11.65 -11.53
CA ILE A 158 18.37 11.25 -11.18
C ILE A 158 17.33 11.94 -12.06
N CYS A 159 16.16 11.34 -12.12
CA CYS A 159 14.94 12.02 -12.51
C CYS A 159 14.50 12.99 -11.42
N SER A 160 14.42 14.29 -11.72
CA SER A 160 14.03 15.31 -10.75
C SER A 160 12.87 16.16 -11.27
N LEU A 161 12.06 16.64 -10.33
CA LEU A 161 11.01 17.63 -10.60
C LEU A 161 11.65 19.02 -10.57
N THR A 162 11.55 19.78 -11.65
CA THR A 162 12.07 21.16 -11.74
C THR A 162 11.24 22.14 -10.89
N ARG A 163 9.98 21.79 -10.60
CA ARG A 163 9.07 22.56 -9.76
C ARG A 163 8.43 21.68 -8.70
N LYS A 164 8.17 22.25 -7.51
CA LYS A 164 7.39 21.58 -6.46
C LYS A 164 5.97 21.30 -6.98
N VAL A 165 5.55 20.04 -6.90
CA VAL A 165 4.17 19.60 -7.17
C VAL A 165 3.54 19.20 -5.84
N HIS A 166 2.30 19.64 -5.62
CA HIS A 166 1.50 19.27 -4.46
C HIS A 166 0.98 17.84 -4.65
N ILE A 167 1.47 16.91 -3.83
CA ILE A 167 1.15 15.48 -3.90
C ILE A 167 0.34 15.00 -2.70
N GLU A 168 0.23 15.81 -1.65
CA GLU A 168 -0.44 15.49 -0.40
C GLU A 168 -1.89 14.99 -0.57
N GLY A 169 -2.60 15.48 -1.58
CA GLY A 169 -3.98 15.05 -1.89
C GLY A 169 -4.08 13.62 -2.43
N LEU A 170 -2.97 13.00 -2.84
CA LEU A 170 -2.93 11.66 -3.43
C LEU A 170 -3.43 10.58 -2.46
N TRP A 171 -3.12 10.72 -1.17
CA TRP A 171 -3.43 9.73 -0.14
C TRP A 171 -4.80 9.92 0.50
N ALA A 172 -5.43 11.09 0.32
CA ALA A 172 -6.66 11.44 1.03
C ALA A 172 -7.83 10.45 0.78
N PRO A 173 -8.13 10.02 -0.46
CA PRO A 173 -9.21 9.06 -0.70
C PRO A 173 -8.93 7.68 -0.11
N GLY A 174 -7.65 7.26 -0.11
CA GLY A 174 -7.22 5.99 0.47
C GLY A 174 -7.34 5.99 1.99
N VAL A 175 -6.83 7.03 2.65
CA VAL A 175 -6.94 7.22 4.10
C VAL A 175 -8.41 7.28 4.52
N PHE A 176 -9.26 7.98 3.77
CA PHE A 176 -10.69 7.99 4.02
C PHE A 176 -11.29 6.57 4.01
N PHE A 177 -10.97 5.77 2.99
CA PHE A 177 -11.42 4.39 2.90
C PHE A 177 -10.96 3.54 4.10
N GLU A 178 -9.67 3.64 4.47
CA GLU A 178 -9.12 2.90 5.61
C GLU A 178 -9.78 3.28 6.93
N VAL A 179 -10.03 4.57 7.16
CA VAL A 179 -10.72 5.06 8.36
C VAL A 179 -12.14 4.50 8.42
N VAL A 180 -12.90 4.55 7.32
CA VAL A 180 -14.26 3.99 7.28
C VAL A 180 -14.23 2.49 7.59
N VAL A 181 -13.36 1.73 6.92
CA VAL A 181 -13.22 0.29 7.17
C VAL A 181 -12.86 0.02 8.63
N PHE A 182 -11.86 0.72 9.17
CA PHE A 182 -11.42 0.57 10.56
C PHE A 182 -12.56 0.83 11.55
N VAL A 183 -13.29 1.95 11.40
CA VAL A 183 -14.44 2.28 12.24
C VAL A 183 -15.51 1.19 12.16
N THR A 184 -15.81 0.67 10.96
CA THR A 184 -16.81 -0.38 10.80
C THR A 184 -16.36 -1.73 11.41
N VAL A 185 -15.06 -2.03 11.39
CA VAL A 185 -14.49 -3.21 12.06
C VAL A 185 -14.62 -3.06 13.58
N CYS A 186 -14.24 -1.90 14.13
CA CYS A 186 -14.39 -1.60 15.55
C CYS A 186 -15.86 -1.69 16.00
N TRP A 187 -16.78 -1.11 15.22
CA TRP A 187 -18.21 -1.22 15.46
C TRP A 187 -18.65 -2.69 15.53
N ASN A 188 -18.29 -3.49 14.51
CA ASN A 188 -18.72 -4.89 14.47
C ASN A 188 -18.11 -5.72 15.60
N ALA A 189 -16.86 -5.43 16.01
CA ALA A 189 -16.22 -6.07 17.15
C ALA A 189 -16.95 -5.76 18.47
N MET A 190 -17.40 -4.52 18.67
CA MET A 190 -18.19 -4.14 19.85
C MET A 190 -19.63 -4.69 19.82
N ALA A 191 -20.26 -4.73 18.65
CA ALA A 191 -21.64 -5.19 18.49
C ALA A 191 -21.80 -6.72 18.57
N ARG A 192 -20.72 -7.48 18.32
CA ARG A 192 -20.68 -8.95 18.46
C ARG A 192 -19.65 -9.34 19.52
N PRO A 193 -19.91 -9.14 20.82
CA PRO A 193 -19.06 -9.69 21.86
C PRO A 193 -18.97 -11.20 21.66
N ARG A 194 -17.74 -11.72 21.61
CA ARG A 194 -17.46 -13.15 21.43
C ARG A 194 -18.31 -13.97 22.41
N GLU A 195 -18.96 -15.03 21.93
CA GLU A 195 -19.64 -15.99 22.83
C GLU A 195 -18.69 -16.61 23.86
N SER A 196 -17.37 -16.61 23.60
CA SER A 196 -16.37 -17.02 24.58
C SER A 196 -16.31 -16.11 25.80
N ASP A 197 -16.68 -14.83 25.71
CA ASP A 197 -16.83 -13.96 26.89
C ASP A 197 -18.06 -14.36 27.70
N GLN A 198 -19.15 -14.82 27.09
CA GLN A 198 -20.27 -15.34 27.85
C GLN A 198 -19.92 -16.67 28.52
N ALA A 199 -19.22 -17.58 27.83
CA ALA A 199 -18.79 -18.84 28.42
C ALA A 199 -17.72 -18.64 29.51
N LEU A 200 -16.70 -17.81 29.27
CA LEU A 200 -15.64 -17.53 30.22
C LEU A 200 -16.14 -16.68 31.40
N THR A 201 -16.98 -15.67 31.18
CA THR A 201 -17.60 -14.89 32.26
C THR A 201 -18.61 -15.74 33.03
N ARG A 202 -19.41 -16.59 32.38
CA ARG A 202 -20.31 -17.53 33.07
C ARG A 202 -19.51 -18.58 33.87
N VAL A 203 -18.38 -19.06 33.36
CA VAL A 203 -17.47 -19.96 34.09
C VAL A 203 -16.80 -19.25 35.26
N LEU A 204 -16.31 -18.01 35.09
CA LEU A 204 -15.76 -17.20 36.18
C LEU A 204 -16.81 -16.81 37.23
N TYR A 205 -18.06 -16.56 36.85
CA TYR A 205 -19.15 -16.29 37.80
C TYR A 205 -19.63 -17.56 38.51
N ARG A 206 -19.63 -18.70 37.80
CA ARG A 206 -19.97 -20.02 38.37
C ARG A 206 -18.88 -20.55 39.29
N ASP A 207 -17.62 -20.38 38.92
CA ASP A 207 -16.47 -20.96 39.63
C ASP A 207 -15.87 -19.95 40.63
N GLY A 208 -16.03 -18.64 40.42
CA GLY A 208 -15.52 -17.57 41.30
C GLY A 208 -16.35 -17.28 42.56
N LEU A 209 -17.60 -17.75 42.64
CA LEU A 209 -18.40 -17.68 43.87
C LEU A 209 -18.17 -18.85 44.82
N VAL A 210 -17.45 -19.89 44.40
CA VAL A 210 -17.16 -21.09 45.23
C VAL A 210 -15.75 -21.03 45.85
N PHE A 211 -14.90 -20.08 45.45
CA PHE A 211 -13.54 -19.94 45.97
C PHE A 211 -13.34 -18.75 46.94
N VAL A 212 -14.44 -18.14 47.39
CA VAL A 212 -14.44 -17.15 48.49
C VAL A 212 -15.40 -17.61 49.58
N PHE A 213 -15.08 -18.79 50.15
CA PHE A 213 -15.22 -19.13 51.57
C PHE A 213 -14.15 -20.16 51.92
#